data_AF-A0A371MQV5-F1
#
_entry.id   AF-A0A371MQV5-F1
#
_cell.length_a   1.000
_cell.length_b   1.000
_cell.length_c   1.000
_cell.angle_alpha   90.00
_cell.angle_beta   90.00
_cell.angle_gamma   90.00
#
_symmetry.space_group_name_H-M   'P 1'
#
loop_
_entity.id
_entity.type
_entity.pdbx_description
1 polymer ?
#
loop_
_entity_poly.entity_id
_entity_poly.type
_entity_poly.pdbx_seq_one_letter_code
_entity_poly.pdbx_strand_id
1 'polypeptide(L)'
;MEVEFGSAGLRIAPKRRSQPPELKDHRHRPIGIGGLDALAGGGLVRGTGVLLEHDGRANLTALFSVLLKHGLETDDRVVLVPTIELRENRTAQLLDGQGYDIENVLETGRLAVVDLVGTWNDDRPNVFTPEHDHETVMNLLARLYDDVEGTI
;
A
#
# COMPACT_ATOMS: atom_id res chain seq x y z
N MET A 1 17.21 18.05 -7.94
CA MET A 1 17.13 18.18 -6.50
C MET A 1 15.73 18.69 -6.30
N GLU A 2 14.96 18.08 -5.42
CA GLU A 2 13.65 18.60 -5.07
C GLU A 2 13.84 19.41 -3.79
N VAL A 3 13.30 20.63 -3.80
CA VAL A 3 13.48 21.61 -2.74
C VAL A 3 12.10 22.10 -2.35
N GLU A 4 11.80 22.00 -1.07
CA GLU A 4 10.51 22.33 -0.49
C GLU A 4 10.71 23.21 0.75
N PHE A 5 9.89 24.25 0.88
CA PHE A 5 9.84 25.10 2.06
C PHE A 5 8.64 24.68 2.90
N GLY A 6 8.91 23.94 3.97
CA GLY A 6 7.91 23.53 4.94
C GLY A 6 7.86 24.45 6.15
N SER A 7 6.87 24.23 7.01
CA SER A 7 6.73 24.96 8.28
C SER A 7 7.93 24.75 9.23
N ALA A 8 8.62 23.61 9.11
CA ALA A 8 9.84 23.28 9.84
C ALA A 8 11.16 23.75 9.17
N GLY A 9 11.09 24.45 8.03
CA GLY A 9 12.24 24.99 7.31
C GLY A 9 12.44 24.40 5.91
N LEU A 10 13.68 24.39 5.43
CA LEU A 10 14.03 23.95 4.08
C LEU A 10 14.28 22.44 4.04
N ARG A 11 13.45 21.70 3.29
CA ARG A 11 13.65 20.27 2.99
C ARG A 11 14.28 20.13 1.61
N ILE A 12 15.39 19.40 1.55
CA ILE A 12 16.11 19.12 0.30
C ILE A 12 16.16 17.61 0.09
N ALA A 13 15.53 17.11 -0.98
CA ALA A 13 15.63 15.74 -1.40
C ALA A 13 16.62 15.61 -2.59
N PRO A 14 17.72 14.84 -2.45
CA PRO A 14 18.65 14.62 -3.55
C PRO A 14 18.00 13.74 -4.63
N LYS A 15 18.21 14.04 -5.93
CA LYS A 15 17.66 13.22 -7.04
C LYS A 15 18.18 11.79 -7.04
N ARG A 16 19.29 11.54 -6.35
CA ARG A 16 19.92 10.22 -6.21
C ARG A 16 20.26 10.02 -4.75
N ARG A 17 19.46 9.24 -4.04
CA ARG A 17 19.90 8.59 -2.80
C ARG A 17 20.59 7.29 -3.17
N SER A 18 21.73 7.02 -2.55
CA SER A 18 22.18 5.64 -2.43
C SER A 18 21.12 4.88 -1.62
N GLN A 19 20.60 3.78 -2.15
CA GLN A 19 19.74 2.92 -1.36
C GLN A 19 20.48 2.50 -0.07
N PRO A 20 19.82 2.58 1.09
CA PRO A 20 20.32 1.99 2.33
C PRO A 20 20.80 0.55 2.07
N PRO A 21 21.92 0.10 2.67
CA PRO A 21 22.42 -1.26 2.49
C PRO A 21 21.36 -2.34 2.74
N GLU A 22 20.43 -2.10 3.65
CA GLU A 22 19.33 -2.98 4.03
C GLU A 22 18.34 -3.22 2.87
N LEU A 23 18.23 -2.26 1.94
CA LEU A 23 17.39 -2.36 0.74
C LEU A 23 18.10 -3.05 -0.44
N LYS A 24 19.38 -3.43 -0.29
CA LYS A 24 20.15 -4.10 -1.35
C LYS A 24 20.00 -5.61 -1.35
N ASP A 25 19.44 -6.20 -0.29
CA ASP A 25 19.15 -7.63 -0.26
C ASP A 25 17.81 -7.89 -0.97
N HIS A 26 17.86 -7.95 -2.31
CA HIS A 26 16.68 -8.20 -3.12
C HIS A 26 16.23 -9.65 -2.96
N ARG A 27 15.09 -9.85 -2.30
CA ARG A 27 14.43 -11.15 -2.17
C ARG A 27 13.10 -11.12 -2.90
N HIS A 28 12.85 -12.13 -3.72
CA HIS A 28 11.54 -12.35 -4.32
C HIS A 28 10.64 -13.06 -3.30
N ARG A 29 9.41 -12.57 -3.13
CA ARG A 29 8.40 -13.19 -2.28
C ARG A 29 7.13 -13.45 -3.10
N PRO A 30 6.57 -14.67 -3.06
CA PRO A 30 5.33 -14.98 -3.76
C PRO A 30 4.22 -14.00 -3.36
N ILE A 31 3.30 -13.75 -4.28
CA ILE A 31 2.11 -12.90 -4.07
C ILE A 31 0.80 -13.66 -4.21
N GLY A 32 0.87 -15.00 -4.22
CA GLY A 32 -0.31 -15.88 -4.23
C GLY A 32 -0.90 -16.12 -5.61
N ILE A 33 -0.20 -15.71 -6.68
CA ILE A 33 -0.59 -15.95 -8.07
C ILE A 33 0.49 -16.82 -8.71
N GLY A 34 0.38 -18.14 -8.59
CA GLY A 34 1.46 -19.07 -8.93
C GLY A 34 2.06 -18.88 -10.34
N GLY A 35 1.23 -18.54 -11.34
CA GLY A 35 1.72 -18.23 -12.69
C GLY A 35 2.55 -16.94 -12.75
N LEU A 36 2.11 -15.89 -12.06
CA LEU A 36 2.85 -14.62 -11.99
C LEU A 36 4.09 -14.77 -11.11
N ASP A 37 4.00 -15.51 -10.01
CA ASP A 37 5.14 -15.83 -9.15
C ASP A 37 6.23 -16.57 -9.94
N ALA A 38 5.86 -17.56 -10.74
CA ALA A 38 6.80 -18.28 -11.61
C ALA A 38 7.45 -17.34 -12.65
N LEU A 39 6.66 -16.47 -13.30
CA LEU A 39 7.18 -15.49 -14.27
C LEU A 39 8.10 -14.44 -13.62
N ALA A 40 7.86 -14.10 -12.36
CA ALA A 40 8.62 -13.10 -11.62
C ALA A 40 9.79 -13.71 -10.83
N GLY A 41 10.18 -14.96 -11.07
CA GLY A 41 11.34 -15.58 -10.40
C GLY A 41 11.08 -15.97 -8.94
N GLY A 42 9.84 -16.34 -8.61
CA GLY A 42 9.39 -16.68 -7.25
C GLY A 42 8.54 -15.60 -6.58
N GLY A 43 8.06 -14.61 -7.34
CA GLY A 43 7.20 -13.53 -6.85
C GLY A 43 7.80 -12.13 -7.00
N LEU A 44 7.21 -11.15 -6.32
CA LEU A 44 7.63 -9.76 -6.42
C LEU A 44 8.83 -9.47 -5.50
N VAL A 45 9.70 -8.55 -5.94
CA VAL A 45 10.88 -8.13 -5.20
C VAL A 45 10.51 -7.29 -3.97
N ARG A 46 11.04 -7.65 -2.80
CA ARG A 46 10.91 -6.88 -1.55
C ARG A 46 11.97 -5.76 -1.50
N GLY A 47 11.62 -4.67 -0.81
CA GLY A 47 12.51 -3.51 -0.65
C GLY A 47 12.52 -2.54 -1.85
N THR A 48 11.63 -2.73 -2.84
CA THR A 48 11.47 -1.84 -3.98
C THR A 48 10.00 -1.79 -4.43
N GLY A 49 9.69 -0.87 -5.33
CA GLY A 49 8.36 -0.76 -5.95
C GLY A 49 8.23 -1.67 -7.18
N VAL A 50 7.00 -2.12 -7.42
CA VAL A 50 6.62 -2.84 -8.64
C VAL A 50 5.57 -2.03 -9.38
N LEU A 51 5.78 -1.81 -10.68
CA LEU A 51 4.81 -1.21 -11.57
C LEU A 51 4.15 -2.32 -12.41
N LEU A 52 2.81 -2.37 -12.39
CA LEU A 52 2.01 -3.24 -13.24
C LEU A 52 1.31 -2.40 -14.31
N GLU A 53 1.72 -2.59 -15.56
CA GLU A 53 1.14 -1.91 -16.72
C GLU A 53 0.27 -2.89 -17.52
N HIS A 54 -0.88 -2.41 -18.01
CA HIS A 54 -1.81 -3.20 -18.80
C HIS A 54 -2.48 -2.35 -19.88
N ASP A 55 -3.08 -3.00 -20.87
CA ASP A 55 -3.69 -2.38 -22.06
C ASP A 55 -5.14 -1.90 -21.87
N GLY A 56 -5.62 -1.82 -20.62
CA GLY A 56 -7.02 -1.53 -20.29
C GLY A 56 -7.96 -2.73 -20.35
N ARG A 57 -7.55 -3.90 -20.89
CA ARG A 57 -8.43 -5.09 -21.02
C ARG A 57 -8.27 -6.09 -19.88
N ALA A 58 -7.16 -6.01 -19.15
CA ALA A 58 -6.92 -6.87 -18.00
C ALA A 58 -7.96 -6.62 -16.89
N ASN A 59 -8.43 -7.70 -16.27
CA ASN A 59 -9.32 -7.62 -15.11
C ASN A 59 -8.50 -7.29 -13.85
N LEU A 60 -8.15 -6.01 -13.67
CA LEU A 60 -7.40 -5.54 -12.50
C LEU A 60 -8.14 -5.78 -11.18
N THR A 61 -9.47 -5.78 -11.19
CA THR A 61 -10.26 -6.10 -9.99
C THR A 61 -9.89 -7.47 -9.42
N ALA A 62 -9.80 -8.49 -10.27
CA ALA A 62 -9.45 -9.84 -9.83
C ALA A 62 -8.01 -9.89 -9.28
N LEU A 63 -7.08 -9.19 -9.92
CA LEU A 63 -5.71 -9.04 -9.44
C LEU A 63 -5.66 -8.38 -8.06
N PHE A 64 -6.35 -7.25 -7.87
CA PHE A 64 -6.42 -6.56 -6.58
C PHE A 64 -7.00 -7.45 -5.49
N SER A 65 -8.07 -8.19 -5.78
CA SER A 65 -8.69 -9.11 -4.81
C SER A 65 -7.70 -10.18 -4.33
N VAL A 66 -6.90 -10.76 -5.23
CA VAL A 66 -5.88 -11.75 -4.85
C VAL A 66 -4.73 -11.11 -4.08
N LEU A 67 -4.27 -9.91 -4.46
CA LEU A 67 -3.21 -9.19 -3.74
C LEU A 67 -3.64 -8.81 -2.33
N LEU A 68 -4.87 -8.30 -2.16
CA LEU A 68 -5.46 -7.99 -0.85
C LEU A 68 -5.53 -9.24 0.02
N LYS A 69 -6.09 -10.32 -0.53
CA LYS A 69 -6.13 -11.62 0.16
C LYS A 69 -4.73 -12.06 0.60
N HIS A 70 -3.76 -12.05 -0.31
CA HIS A 70 -2.41 -12.53 0.00
C HIS A 70 -1.74 -11.70 1.10
N GLY A 71 -1.90 -10.37 1.08
CA GLY A 71 -1.44 -9.51 2.17
C GLY A 71 -2.10 -9.86 3.51
N LEU A 72 -3.39 -10.16 3.51
CA LEU A 72 -4.16 -10.49 4.72
C LEU A 72 -3.94 -11.92 5.25
N GLU A 73 -3.60 -12.88 4.37
CA GLU A 73 -3.25 -14.27 4.74
C GLU A 73 -1.84 -14.41 5.31
N THR A 74 -0.96 -13.44 5.02
CA THR A 74 0.40 -13.41 5.55
C THR A 74 0.47 -12.52 6.79
N ASP A 75 1.64 -12.41 7.43
CA ASP A 75 1.87 -11.50 8.55
C ASP A 75 2.06 -10.03 8.12
N ASP A 76 1.69 -9.72 6.88
CA ASP A 76 1.82 -8.37 6.34
C ASP A 76 0.63 -7.50 6.80
N ARG A 77 0.89 -6.19 6.92
CA ARG A 77 -0.15 -5.15 6.95
C ARG A 77 -0.24 -4.51 5.57
N VAL A 78 -1.46 -4.20 5.14
CA VAL A 78 -1.72 -3.61 3.82
C VAL A 78 -2.04 -2.14 3.98
N VAL A 79 -1.31 -1.29 3.27
CA VAL A 79 -1.68 0.12 3.07
C VAL A 79 -2.26 0.27 1.68
N LEU A 80 -3.53 0.66 1.60
CA LEU A 80 -4.23 0.93 0.35
C LEU A 80 -4.27 2.45 0.11
N VAL A 81 -3.74 2.87 -1.03
CA VAL A 81 -3.96 4.23 -1.57
C VAL A 81 -4.95 4.06 -2.74
N PRO A 82 -6.26 4.23 -2.52
CA PRO A 82 -7.27 3.89 -3.51
C PRO A 82 -7.33 4.90 -4.64
N THR A 83 -7.69 4.42 -5.83
CA THR A 83 -8.19 5.28 -6.90
C THR A 83 -9.72 5.40 -6.79
N ILE A 84 -10.32 6.23 -7.65
CA ILE A 84 -11.79 6.36 -7.72
C ILE A 84 -12.55 5.06 -8.02
N GLU A 85 -11.87 4.03 -8.54
CA GLU A 85 -12.45 2.71 -8.83
C GLU A 85 -12.41 1.78 -7.60
N LEU A 86 -11.56 2.08 -6.61
CA LEU A 86 -11.39 1.31 -5.37
C LEU A 86 -12.01 2.02 -4.17
N ARG A 87 -13.23 2.55 -4.35
CA ARG A 87 -14.05 3.12 -3.27
C ARG A 87 -14.36 2.06 -2.21
N GLU A 88 -14.72 2.51 -1.02
CA GLU A 88 -15.02 1.66 0.15
C GLU A 88 -15.90 0.44 -0.18
N ASN A 89 -17.09 0.67 -0.76
CA ASN A 89 -18.01 -0.42 -1.12
C ASN A 89 -17.41 -1.44 -2.10
N ARG A 90 -16.57 -0.98 -3.05
CA ARG A 90 -15.92 -1.87 -4.01
C ARG A 90 -14.86 -2.71 -3.34
N THR A 91 -14.06 -2.10 -2.47
CA THR A 91 -13.04 -2.81 -1.69
C THR A 91 -13.68 -3.80 -0.72
N ALA A 92 -14.78 -3.42 -0.07
CA ALA A 92 -15.56 -4.31 0.80
C ALA A 92 -16.04 -5.55 0.04
N GLN A 93 -16.60 -5.39 -1.16
CA GLN A 93 -17.01 -6.53 -2.01
C GLN A 93 -15.84 -7.45 -2.38
N LEU A 94 -14.65 -6.89 -2.62
CA LEU A 94 -13.47 -7.69 -2.97
C LEU A 94 -12.93 -8.48 -1.78
N LEU A 95 -13.01 -7.91 -0.57
CA LEU A 95 -12.63 -8.58 0.67
C LEU A 95 -13.63 -9.66 1.05
N ASP A 96 -14.93 -9.36 0.99
CA ASP A 96 -16.01 -10.30 1.27
C ASP A 96 -15.95 -11.53 0.35
N GLY A 97 -15.68 -11.30 -0.96
CA GLY A 97 -15.45 -12.38 -1.92
C GLY A 97 -14.24 -13.28 -1.61
N GLN A 98 -13.35 -12.86 -0.70
CA GLN A 98 -12.20 -13.62 -0.20
C GLN A 98 -12.39 -14.09 1.27
N GLY A 99 -13.57 -13.86 1.86
CA GLY A 99 -13.89 -14.24 3.23
C GLY A 99 -13.40 -13.27 4.32
N TYR A 100 -13.08 -12.03 3.95
CA TYR A 100 -12.65 -10.99 4.88
C TYR A 100 -13.72 -9.92 5.04
N ASP A 101 -14.04 -9.58 6.28
CA ASP A 101 -14.88 -8.44 6.60
C ASP A 101 -14.04 -7.15 6.65
N ILE A 102 -14.53 -6.10 5.98
CA ILE A 102 -13.80 -4.83 5.87
C ILE A 102 -13.67 -4.11 7.21
N GLU A 103 -14.70 -4.18 8.05
CA GLU A 103 -14.67 -3.52 9.37
C GLU A 103 -13.59 -4.17 10.23
N ASN A 104 -13.60 -5.49 10.34
CA ASN A 104 -12.63 -6.22 11.12
C ASN A 104 -11.17 -5.98 10.67
N VAL A 105 -10.88 -5.95 9.37
CA VAL A 105 -9.49 -5.71 8.90
C VAL A 105 -9.03 -4.26 9.12
N LEU A 106 -9.96 -3.30 9.13
CA LEU A 106 -9.69 -1.92 9.50
C LEU A 106 -9.49 -1.79 11.01
N GLU A 107 -10.40 -2.31 11.84
CA GLU A 107 -10.30 -2.27 13.32
C GLU A 107 -9.01 -2.90 13.85
N THR A 108 -8.61 -4.04 13.27
CA THR A 108 -7.40 -4.77 13.67
C THR A 108 -6.10 -4.17 13.11
N GLY A 109 -6.18 -3.12 12.27
CA GLY A 109 -5.02 -2.49 11.63
C GLY A 109 -4.33 -3.39 10.60
N ARG A 110 -4.97 -4.45 10.13
CA ARG A 110 -4.47 -5.30 9.04
C ARG A 110 -4.56 -4.59 7.69
N LEU A 111 -5.53 -3.69 7.55
CA LEU A 111 -5.68 -2.77 6.43
C LEU A 111 -5.68 -1.34 6.96
N ALA A 112 -4.90 -0.46 6.33
CA ALA A 112 -4.99 0.98 6.47
C ALA A 112 -5.29 1.60 5.10
N VAL A 113 -6.12 2.64 5.06
CA VAL A 113 -6.50 3.34 3.84
C VAL A 113 -6.02 4.79 3.90
N VAL A 114 -5.28 5.22 2.89
CA VAL A 114 -4.87 6.63 2.70
C VAL A 114 -5.66 7.19 1.53
N ASP A 115 -6.84 7.73 1.82
CA ASP A 115 -7.80 8.19 0.83
C ASP A 115 -7.50 9.62 0.35
N LEU A 116 -6.71 9.69 -0.72
CA LEU A 116 -6.40 10.96 -1.38
C LEU A 116 -7.51 11.43 -2.34
N VAL A 117 -8.61 10.70 -2.49
CA VAL A 117 -9.68 11.05 -3.44
C VAL A 117 -11.03 11.33 -2.76
N GLY A 118 -11.12 11.16 -1.44
CA GLY A 118 -12.32 11.45 -0.66
C GLY A 118 -13.50 10.54 -0.99
N THR A 119 -13.23 9.25 -1.20
CA THR A 119 -14.23 8.22 -1.54
C THR A 119 -14.51 7.23 -0.41
N TRP A 120 -13.89 7.39 0.75
CA TRP A 120 -14.03 6.56 1.94
C TRP A 120 -14.56 7.37 3.13
N ASN A 121 -15.24 6.69 4.05
CA ASN A 121 -15.66 7.27 5.32
C ASN A 121 -14.48 7.38 6.30
N ASP A 122 -14.06 8.60 6.62
CA ASP A 122 -12.93 8.91 7.50
C ASP A 122 -13.26 8.83 9.00
N ASP A 123 -14.52 8.61 9.37
CA ASP A 123 -14.90 8.26 10.74
C ASP A 123 -14.50 6.81 11.11
N ARG A 124 -14.10 5.98 10.14
CA ARG A 124 -13.69 4.60 10.37
C ARG A 124 -12.27 4.49 10.94
N PRO A 125 -12.00 3.49 11.78
CA PRO A 125 -10.63 3.21 12.21
C PRO A 125 -9.72 2.92 11.01
N ASN A 126 -8.48 3.39 11.07
CA ASN A 126 -7.45 3.16 10.05
C ASN A 126 -7.82 3.63 8.63
N VAL A 127 -8.78 4.55 8.50
CA VAL A 127 -9.02 5.33 7.27
C VAL A 127 -8.51 6.75 7.50
N PHE A 128 -7.69 7.25 6.59
CA PHE A 128 -7.06 8.56 6.69
C PHE A 128 -7.30 9.35 5.42
N THR A 129 -7.83 10.56 5.56
CA THR A 129 -8.03 11.51 4.46
C THR A 129 -7.13 12.73 4.69
N PRO A 130 -5.81 12.60 4.45
CA PRO A 130 -4.86 13.69 4.70
C PRO A 130 -5.09 14.85 3.73
N GLU A 131 -4.62 16.03 4.11
CA GLU A 131 -4.45 17.14 3.17
C GLU A 131 -3.54 16.70 2.01
N HIS A 132 -3.84 17.21 0.80
CA HIS A 132 -3.15 16.84 -0.44
C HIS A 132 -1.78 17.50 -0.59
N ASP A 133 -0.98 17.51 0.47
CA ASP A 133 0.39 18.00 0.48
C ASP A 133 1.40 16.86 0.74
N HIS A 134 2.63 17.05 0.24
CA HIS A 134 3.67 16.03 0.32
C HIS A 134 4.06 15.70 1.76
N GLU A 135 4.18 16.72 2.61
CA GLU A 135 4.65 16.57 3.99
C GLU A 135 3.67 15.72 4.80
N THR A 136 2.38 16.05 4.76
CA THR A 136 1.32 15.34 5.50
C THR A 136 1.22 13.88 5.05
N VAL A 137 1.18 13.63 3.74
CA VAL A 137 1.07 12.25 3.20
C VAL A 137 2.30 11.43 3.56
N MET A 138 3.51 11.98 3.43
CA MET A 138 4.72 11.24 3.75
C MET A 138 4.87 10.98 5.25
N ASN A 139 4.47 11.93 6.11
CA ASN A 139 4.49 11.73 7.55
C ASN A 139 3.50 10.65 7.98
N LEU A 140 2.32 10.60 7.37
CA LEU A 140 1.35 9.54 7.60
C LEU A 140 1.89 8.16 7.16
N LEU A 141 2.46 8.06 5.96
CA LEU A 141 3.04 6.81 5.47
C LEU A 141 4.21 6.34 6.34
N ALA A 142 5.05 7.26 6.82
CA ALA A 142 6.13 6.94 7.75
C ALA A 142 5.59 6.40 9.08
N ARG A 143 4.58 7.05 9.66
CA ARG A 143 3.91 6.56 10.89
C ARG A 143 3.35 5.16 10.70
N LEU A 144 2.63 4.93 9.60
CA LEU A 144 2.05 3.62 9.28
C LEU A 144 3.12 2.54 9.10
N TYR A 145 4.31 2.91 8.62
CA TYR A 145 5.45 2.00 8.51
C TYR A 145 6.07 1.70 9.88
N ASP A 146 6.33 2.73 10.70
CA ASP A 146 6.95 2.59 12.03
C ASP A 146 6.06 1.81 13.01
N ASP A 147 4.74 1.96 12.91
CA ASP A 147 3.76 1.19 13.69
C ASP A 147 3.87 -0.34 13.43
N VAL A 148 4.46 -0.75 12.30
CA VAL A 148 4.77 -2.16 12.02
C VAL A 148 6.03 -2.62 12.74
N GLU A 149 7.08 -1.79 12.78
CA GLU A 149 8.36 -2.14 13.42
C GLU A 149 8.31 -2.08 14.95
N GLY A 150 7.41 -1.31 15.54
CA GLY A 150 7.22 -1.20 17.00
C GLY A 150 6.63 -2.43 17.72
N THR A 151 6.40 -3.55 17.01
CA THR A 151 5.77 -4.77 17.55
C THR A 151 6.73 -5.98 17.60
N ILE A 152 8.06 -5.76 17.65
CA ILE A 152 9.07 -6.82 17.81
C ILE A 152 9.86 -6.63 19.10
#